data_AF-A0A380FCW3-F1
#
_entry.id   AF-A0A380FCW3-F1
#
_cell.length_a   1.000
_cell.length_b   1.000
_cell.length_c   1.000
_cell.angle_alpha   90.00
_cell.angle_beta   90.00
_cell.angle_gamma   90.00
#
_symmetry.space_group_name_H-M   'P 1'
#
loop_
_entity.id
_entity.type
_entity.pdbx_description
1 polymer ?
#
loop_
_entity_poly.entity_id
_entity_poly.type
_entity_poly.pdbx_seq_one_letter_code
_entity_poly.pdbx_strand_id
1 'polypeptide(L)'
;MTCWGRPNNSLLIDLYGPTEASIEVVCNPLYPSETYDIIPIGRPISNVQIYILNEKNNLMGIGVPGELCIGGIAVTHGYLNRPGLTEQQFIDNPFGEGKLYRSGDLAKWRADGELEIYWTYR
;
A
#
# COMPACT_ATOMS: atom_id res chain seq x y z
N MET A 1 20.97 7.54 1.70
CA MET A 1 20.48 8.33 0.55
C MET A 1 20.81 9.79 0.83
N THR A 2 21.68 10.44 0.05
CA THR A 2 22.04 11.85 0.26
C THR A 2 21.27 12.72 -0.74
N CYS A 3 20.36 13.56 -0.24
CA CYS A 3 19.67 14.55 -1.08
C CYS A 3 20.62 15.71 -1.41
N TRP A 4 20.67 16.11 -2.67
CA TRP A 4 21.37 17.33 -3.10
C TRP A 4 20.38 18.49 -3.17
N GLY A 5 20.65 19.58 -2.45
CA GLY A 5 19.83 20.79 -2.43
C GLY A 5 20.04 21.63 -1.17
N ARG A 6 19.70 22.92 -1.21
CA ARG A 6 19.61 23.74 0.00
C ARG A 6 18.28 23.45 0.69
N PRO A 7 18.21 23.46 2.04
CA PRO A 7 16.93 23.42 2.75
C PRO A 7 15.99 24.50 2.21
N ASN A 8 14.74 24.12 1.94
CA ASN A 8 13.67 25.03 1.54
C ASN A 8 12.39 24.67 2.29
N ASN A 9 11.33 25.43 2.06
CA ASN A 9 10.05 25.27 2.75
C ASN A 9 9.05 24.42 1.94
N SER A 10 9.54 23.53 1.07
CA SER A 10 8.70 22.64 0.27
C SER A 10 8.27 21.43 1.09
N LEU A 11 7.01 21.04 0.93
CA LEU A 11 6.50 19.77 1.42
C LEU A 11 6.82 18.68 0.41
N LEU A 12 7.49 17.62 0.84
CA LEU A 12 7.64 16.40 0.06
C LEU A 12 6.47 15.48 0.37
N ILE A 13 5.89 14.84 -0.63
CA ILE A 13 4.81 13.87 -0.46
C ILE A 13 5.27 12.58 -1.13
N ASP A 14 5.37 11.52 -0.34
CA ASP A 14 5.57 10.17 -0.85
C ASP A 14 4.20 9.51 -1.10
N LEU A 15 4.17 8.68 -2.12
CA LEU A 15 2.98 8.33 -2.85
C LEU A 15 3.14 6.89 -3.34
N TYR A 16 2.16 6.04 -3.01
CA TYR A 16 2.17 4.64 -3.41
C TYR A 16 0.81 4.25 -3.97
N GLY A 17 0.84 3.63 -5.15
CA GLY A 17 -0.26 2.83 -5.64
C GLY A 17 0.02 2.12 -6.96
N PRO A 18 -0.52 0.89 -7.14
CA PRO A 18 -0.46 0.18 -8.42
C PRO A 18 -1.50 0.73 -9.40
N THR A 19 -1.31 0.43 -10.69
CA THR A 19 -2.25 0.85 -11.76
C THR A 19 -3.64 0.24 -11.55
N GLU A 20 -3.68 -0.98 -11.03
CA GLU A 20 -4.88 -1.75 -10.71
C GLU A 20 -5.74 -1.15 -9.59
N ALA A 21 -5.20 -0.16 -8.88
CA ALA A 21 -5.88 0.60 -7.84
C ALA A 21 -5.90 2.12 -8.10
N SER A 22 -5.92 2.52 -9.38
CA SER A 22 -6.14 3.92 -9.79
C SER A 22 -5.07 4.93 -9.32
N ILE A 23 -3.81 4.62 -9.60
CA ILE A 23 -2.61 5.47 -9.42
C ILE A 23 -2.12 5.53 -7.97
N GLU A 24 -2.90 6.13 -7.06
CA GLU A 24 -2.45 6.47 -5.70
C GLU A 24 -3.45 5.90 -4.69
N VAL A 25 -2.96 5.16 -3.69
CA VAL A 25 -3.79 4.59 -2.63
C VAL A 25 -3.30 4.88 -1.23
N VAL A 26 -2.01 5.18 -1.08
CA VAL A 26 -1.37 5.53 0.18
C VAL A 26 -0.57 6.81 -0.03
N CYS A 27 -0.65 7.72 0.94
CA CYS A 27 0.03 9.00 0.88
C CYS A 27 0.74 9.29 2.21
N ASN A 28 1.96 9.83 2.11
CA ASN A 28 2.75 10.28 3.25
C ASN A 28 3.37 11.68 3.03
N PRO A 29 2.84 12.72 3.70
CA PRO A 29 3.51 14.01 3.78
C PRO A 29 4.77 13.93 4.66
N LEU A 30 5.93 14.25 4.08
CA LEU A 30 7.23 14.25 4.77
C LEU A 30 7.61 15.67 5.18
N TYR A 31 7.67 15.90 6.49
CA TYR A 31 7.90 17.23 7.06
C TYR A 31 9.40 17.49 7.25
N PRO A 32 9.93 18.66 6.83
CA PRO A 32 11.34 18.99 7.02
C PRO A 32 11.84 19.02 8.48
N SER A 33 10.92 19.11 9.44
CA SER A 33 11.21 19.07 10.87
C SER A 33 11.44 17.66 11.43
N GLU A 34 11.13 16.62 10.66
CA GLU A 34 11.24 15.23 11.07
C GLU A 34 12.48 14.57 10.48
N THR A 35 12.99 13.54 11.17
CA THR A 35 14.08 12.70 10.69
C THR A 35 13.54 11.30 10.41
N TYR A 36 13.84 10.77 9.22
CA TYR A 36 13.36 9.47 8.77
C TYR A 36 14.54 8.54 8.51
N ASP A 37 14.67 7.46 9.29
CA ASP A 37 15.62 6.39 9.00
C ASP A 37 15.14 5.49 7.85
N ILE A 38 13.82 5.28 7.82
CA ILE A 38 13.08 4.61 6.75
C ILE A 38 11.86 5.49 6.48
N ILE A 39 11.60 5.79 5.21
CA ILE A 39 10.40 6.52 4.80
C ILE A 39 9.23 5.52 4.79
N PRO A 40 8.24 5.62 5.70
CA PRO A 40 7.03 4.83 5.56
C PRO A 40 6.26 5.32 4.32
N ILE A 41 5.51 4.44 3.68
CA ILE A 41 4.72 4.80 2.50
C ILE A 41 3.45 5.59 2.86
N GLY A 42 3.06 5.59 4.14
CA GLY A 42 2.01 6.46 4.66
C GLY A 42 0.75 5.73 5.12
N ARG A 43 -0.39 6.42 4.95
CA ARG A 43 -1.73 5.90 5.28
C ARG A 43 -2.64 5.87 4.06
N PRO A 44 -3.66 5.00 4.05
CA PRO A 44 -4.63 4.94 2.97
C PRO A 44 -5.31 6.29 2.77
N ILE A 45 -5.51 6.69 1.52
CA ILE A 45 -6.33 7.86 1.19
C ILE A 45 -7.82 7.55 1.43
N SER A 46 -8.66 8.59 1.36
CA SER A 46 -10.10 8.45 1.60
C SER A 46 -10.74 7.38 0.72
N ASN A 47 -11.63 6.58 1.31
CA ASN A 47 -12.39 5.49 0.64
C ASN A 47 -11.54 4.35 0.07
N VAL A 48 -10.25 4.31 0.40
CA VAL A 48 -9.37 3.18 0.12
C VAL A 48 -9.13 2.39 1.41
N GLN A 49 -9.08 1.08 1.29
CA GLN A 49 -8.82 0.17 2.40
C GLN A 49 -7.52 -0.59 2.11
N ILE A 50 -6.67 -0.74 3.12
CA ILE A 50 -5.45 -1.55 3.01
C ILE A 50 -5.49 -2.65 4.05
N TYR A 51 -5.20 -3.87 3.61
CA TYR A 51 -5.11 -5.06 4.43
C TYR A 51 -3.74 -5.69 4.24
N ILE A 52 -3.12 -6.15 5.33
CA ILE A 52 -1.90 -6.95 5.27
C ILE A 52 -2.30 -8.39 5.52
N LEU A 53 -2.15 -9.26 4.52
CA LEU A 53 -2.66 -10.64 4.54
C LEU A 53 -1.54 -11.68 4.39
N ASN A 54 -1.74 -12.87 4.96
CA ASN A 54 -0.95 -14.05 4.59
C ASN A 54 -1.54 -14.79 3.38
N GLU A 55 -0.86 -15.84 2.93
CA GLU A 55 -1.28 -16.70 1.81
C GLU A 55 -2.67 -17.33 2.00
N LYS A 56 -3.12 -17.46 3.25
CA LYS A 56 -4.44 -18.01 3.62
C LYS A 56 -5.50 -16.90 3.84
N ASN A 57 -5.22 -15.68 3.39
CA ASN A 57 -6.09 -14.50 3.51
C ASN A 57 -6.45 -14.10 4.96
N ASN A 58 -5.60 -14.43 5.94
CA ASN A 58 -5.79 -13.94 7.32
C ASN A 58 -5.08 -12.61 7.51
N LEU A 59 -5.68 -11.73 8.32
CA LEU A 59 -5.07 -10.46 8.72
C LEU A 59 -3.79 -10.68 9.52
N MET A 60 -2.76 -9.93 9.15
CA MET A 60 -1.50 -9.85 9.89
C MET A 60 -1.59 -8.76 10.96
N GLY A 61 -1.02 -9.04 12.13
CA GLY A 61 -0.96 -8.09 13.22
C GLY A 61 0.04 -6.96 12.97
N ILE A 62 -0.04 -5.90 13.81
CA ILE A 62 0.94 -4.81 13.83
C ILE A 62 2.36 -5.38 13.96
N GLY A 63 3.29 -4.90 13.15
CA GLY A 63 4.68 -5.34 13.16
C GLY A 63 4.95 -6.61 12.34
N VAL A 64 3.91 -7.36 11.95
CA VAL A 64 4.07 -8.65 11.28
C VAL A 64 3.94 -8.47 9.76
N PRO A 65 4.98 -8.83 8.97
CA PRO A 65 4.92 -8.71 7.52
C PRO A 65 3.86 -9.64 6.89
N GLY A 66 3.24 -9.17 5.82
CA GLY A 66 2.40 -9.94 4.91
C GLY A 66 2.27 -9.23 3.57
N GLU A 67 1.42 -9.74 2.70
CA GLU A 67 1.14 -9.12 1.41
C GLU A 67 0.17 -7.95 1.57
N LEU A 68 0.48 -6.82 0.92
CA LEU A 68 -0.39 -5.66 0.84
C LEU A 68 -1.53 -5.92 -0.15
N CYS A 69 -2.75 -5.89 0.37
CA CYS A 69 -3.98 -6.05 -0.40
C CYS A 69 -4.82 -4.78 -0.32
N ILE A 70 -5.37 -4.35 -1.45
CA ILE A 70 -6.05 -3.06 -1.61
C ILE A 70 -7.53 -3.29 -1.86
N GLY A 71 -8.39 -2.64 -1.09
CA GLY A 71 -9.85 -2.63 -1.26
C GLY A 71 -10.41 -1.21 -1.40
N GLY A 72 -11.74 -1.13 -1.58
CA GLY A 72 -12.45 0.13 -1.69
C GLY A 72 -12.58 0.65 -3.12
N ILE A 73 -12.92 1.94 -3.26
CA ILE A 73 -13.41 2.50 -4.54
C ILE A 73 -12.33 2.58 -5.63
N ALA A 74 -11.05 2.53 -5.26
CA ALA A 74 -9.95 2.68 -6.20
C ALA A 74 -9.64 1.40 -6.98
N VAL A 75 -10.12 0.24 -6.52
CA VAL A 75 -9.87 -1.07 -7.16
C VAL A 75 -10.56 -1.14 -8.51
N THR A 76 -9.78 -1.39 -9.56
CA THR A 76 -10.26 -1.51 -10.93
C THR A 76 -11.02 -2.83 -11.18
N HIS A 77 -11.70 -2.93 -12.33
CA HIS A 77 -12.48 -4.13 -12.67
C HIS A 77 -11.63 -5.36 -13.02
N GLY A 78 -10.32 -5.21 -13.19
CA GLY A 78 -9.42 -6.30 -13.59
C GLY A 78 -8.73 -6.09 -14.93
N TYR A 79 -8.19 -7.18 -15.46
CA TYR A 79 -7.40 -7.19 -16.67
C TYR A 79 -8.25 -7.50 -17.90
N LEU A 80 -8.25 -6.59 -18.87
CA LEU A 80 -8.99 -6.76 -20.12
C LEU A 80 -8.57 -8.05 -20.84
N ASN A 81 -9.57 -8.87 -21.23
CA ASN A 81 -9.38 -10.15 -21.91
C ASN A 81 -8.53 -11.18 -21.14
N ARG A 82 -8.42 -11.06 -19.82
CA ARG A 82 -7.65 -11.97 -18.95
C ARG A 82 -8.46 -12.34 -17.69
N PRO A 83 -9.63 -13.01 -17.81
CA PRO A 83 -10.50 -13.31 -16.68
C PRO A 83 -9.82 -14.19 -15.62
N GLY A 84 -9.07 -15.23 -16.01
CA GLY A 84 -8.38 -16.09 -15.05
C GLY A 84 -7.32 -15.36 -14.21
N LEU A 85 -6.57 -14.43 -14.82
CA LEU A 85 -5.62 -13.60 -14.08
C LEU A 85 -6.34 -12.57 -13.20
N THR A 86 -7.48 -12.05 -13.68
CA THR A 86 -8.34 -11.16 -12.91
C THR A 86 -8.86 -11.85 -11.66
N GLU A 87 -9.42 -13.06 -11.76
CA GLU A 87 -9.91 -13.81 -10.61
C GLU A 87 -8.79 -14.18 -9.62
N GLN A 88 -7.57 -14.40 -10.12
CA GLN A 88 -6.41 -14.68 -9.28
C GLN A 88 -5.95 -13.46 -8.46
N GLN A 89 -5.90 -12.27 -9.07
CA GLN A 89 -5.37 -11.06 -8.42
C GLN A 89 -6.45 -10.20 -7.76
N PHE A 90 -7.70 -10.29 -8.21
CA PHE A 90 -8.86 -9.53 -7.70
C PHE A 90 -9.82 -10.49 -6.99
N ILE A 91 -9.50 -10.78 -5.73
CA ILE A 91 -10.24 -11.74 -4.90
C ILE A 91 -11.46 -11.08 -4.25
N ASP A 92 -12.46 -11.87 -3.85
CA ASP A 92 -13.58 -11.34 -3.05
C ASP A 92 -13.07 -10.78 -1.73
N ASN A 93 -13.61 -9.63 -1.31
CA ASN A 93 -13.25 -9.01 -0.04
C ASN A 93 -13.95 -9.72 1.13
N PRO A 94 -13.23 -10.47 2.00
CA PRO A 94 -13.87 -11.17 3.11
C PRO A 94 -14.20 -10.23 4.29
N PHE A 95 -13.76 -8.97 4.24
CA PHE A 95 -13.90 -7.98 5.32
C PHE A 95 -14.94 -6.90 5.02
N GLY A 96 -15.56 -6.93 3.84
CA GLY A 96 -16.50 -5.90 3.41
C GLY A 96 -17.02 -6.14 2.00
N GLU A 97 -17.42 -5.07 1.32
CA GLU A 97 -17.94 -5.13 -0.04
C GLU A 97 -16.82 -5.07 -1.09
N GLY A 98 -17.15 -5.54 -2.30
CA GLY A 98 -16.28 -5.45 -3.47
C GLY A 98 -15.14 -6.46 -3.50
N LYS A 99 -14.06 -6.09 -4.18
CA LYS A 99 -12.87 -6.92 -4.41
C LYS A 99 -11.67 -6.39 -3.62
N LEU A 100 -10.72 -7.27 -3.34
CA LEU A 100 -9.36 -6.91 -2.97
C LEU A 100 -8.42 -7.19 -4.14
N TYR A 101 -7.58 -6.21 -4.48
CA TYR A 101 -6.44 -6.40 -5.36
C TYR A 101 -5.21 -6.83 -4.56
N ARG A 102 -4.61 -7.96 -4.93
CA ARG A 102 -3.35 -8.50 -4.40
C ARG A 102 -2.17 -7.84 -5.10
N SER A 103 -1.45 -6.93 -4.42
CA SER A 103 -0.37 -6.18 -5.08
C SER A 103 0.91 -6.99 -5.27
N GLY A 104 1.09 -8.06 -4.50
CA GLY A 104 2.34 -8.81 -4.43
C GLY A 104 3.44 -8.12 -3.59
N ASP A 105 3.23 -6.90 -3.12
CA ASP A 105 4.19 -6.19 -2.27
C ASP A 105 4.13 -6.69 -0.83
N LEU A 106 5.29 -6.82 -0.18
CA LEU A 106 5.37 -7.14 1.25
C LEU A 106 5.38 -5.86 2.08
N ALA A 107 4.48 -5.79 3.05
CA ALA A 107 4.34 -4.66 3.94
C ALA A 107 3.96 -5.08 5.37
N LYS A 108 4.07 -4.13 6.32
CA LYS A 108 3.43 -4.22 7.65
C LYS A 108 2.75 -2.92 8.01
N TRP A 109 1.82 -3.01 8.96
CA TRP A 109 1.48 -1.88 9.81
C TRP A 109 2.54 -1.67 10.88
N ARG A 110 2.97 -0.42 11.04
CA ARG A 110 3.74 0.04 12.20
C ARG A 110 2.80 0.35 13.35
N ALA A 111 3.35 0.46 14.56
CA ALA A 111 2.57 0.75 15.77
C ALA A 111 1.97 2.16 15.79
N ASP A 112 2.56 3.08 15.02
CA ASP A 112 2.09 4.46 14.81
C ASP A 112 0.96 4.56 13.76
N GLY A 113 0.58 3.44 13.13
CA GLY A 113 -0.46 3.39 12.11
C GLY A 113 0.03 3.71 10.70
N GLU A 114 1.34 3.85 10.48
CA GLU A 114 1.92 4.00 9.16
C GLU A 114 2.17 2.64 8.49
N LEU A 115 2.09 2.60 7.16
CA LEU A 115 2.51 1.45 6.35
C LEU A 115 4.00 1.54 6.02
N GLU A 116 4.67 0.39 6.09
CA GLU A 116 6.05 0.24 5.65
C GLU A 116 6.12 -0.91 4.64
N ILE A 117 6.64 -0.64 3.44
CA ILE A 117 6.98 -1.66 2.43
C ILE A 117 8.41 -2.11 2.65
N TYR A 118 8.67 -3.40 2.43
CA TYR A 118 10.03 -3.92 2.45
C TYR A 118 10.35 -4.77 1.23
N TRP A 119 11.55 -4.53 0.73
CA TRP A 119 12.16 -5.31 -0.31
C TRP A 119 12.95 -6.44 0.34
N THR A 120 12.34 -7.63 0.46
CA THR A 120 13.16 -8.82 0.64
C THR A 120 13.74 -9.18 -0.71
N TYR A 121 15.06 -9.11 -0.88
CA TYR A 121 15.72 -9.79 -2.01
C TYR A 121 15.34 -11.28 -1.91
N ARG A 122 14.46 -11.73 -2.81
CA ARG A 122 14.27 -13.15 -3.06
C ARG A 122 15.34 -13.64 -4.04
#